data_AF-A0A4Q7DLC4-F1
#
_entry.id   AF-A0A4Q7DLC4-F1
#
_cell.length_a   1.000
_cell.length_b   1.000
_cell.length_c   1.000
_cell.angle_alpha   90.00
_cell.angle_beta   90.00
_cell.angle_gamma   90.00
#
_symmetry.space_group_name_H-M   'P 1'
#
loop_
_entity.id
_entity.type
_entity.pdbx_description
1 polymer ?
#
loop_
_entity_poly.entity_id
_entity_poly.type
_entity_poly.pdbx_seq_one_letter_code
_entity_poly.pdbx_strand_id
1 'polypeptide(L)'
;MKPKRLNVKMVYVEFKEICHALENGRLEEAIAAFISNHSDHDLSRDDVLSLTLNKAVIYDQPEIVQKILSTPHTENILTAIILSIINTYDSVILEVFGYEKTDGMIRENDGSVLGAVLEYLKHNGDLPLVDLEGKDFVHMYNMLKLPRWEVTTDDGWWYIRKYFLDFLYTKDSLDKLDESLYRKFDRAQYLKDYEEQ
;
A
#
# COMPACT_ATOMS: atom_id res chain seq x y z
N MET A 1 10.99 6.55 8.10
CA MET A 1 10.84 7.60 7.06
C MET A 1 9.39 8.04 7.07
N LYS A 2 9.08 9.33 6.89
CA LYS A 2 7.66 9.74 6.85
C LYS A 2 6.93 9.16 5.64
N PRO A 3 5.64 8.80 5.77
CA PRO A 3 4.85 8.31 4.65
C PRO A 3 4.68 9.42 3.61
N LYS A 4 4.92 9.07 2.35
CA LYS A 4 4.77 9.99 1.23
C LYS A 4 3.28 10.15 0.91
N ARG A 5 2.82 11.40 0.78
CA ARG A 5 1.43 11.72 0.45
C ARG A 5 1.33 12.20 -0.98
N LEU A 6 0.67 11.43 -1.83
CA LEU A 6 0.45 11.73 -3.24
C LEU A 6 -0.93 12.37 -3.39
N ASN A 7 -0.94 13.68 -3.53
CA ASN A 7 -2.16 14.48 -3.73
C ASN A 7 -2.55 14.54 -5.21
N VAL A 8 -2.33 13.45 -5.94
CA VAL A 8 -2.62 13.32 -7.36
C VAL A 8 -3.42 12.04 -7.58
N LYS A 9 -4.37 12.08 -8.52
CA LYS A 9 -5.20 10.93 -8.87
C LYS A 9 -4.90 10.51 -10.29
N MET A 10 -4.35 9.32 -10.46
CA MET A 10 -4.23 8.68 -11.77
C MET A 10 -5.63 8.31 -12.28
N VAL A 11 -6.01 8.81 -13.44
CA VAL A 11 -7.27 8.43 -14.10
C VAL A 11 -7.10 7.11 -14.85
N TYR A 12 -8.23 6.48 -15.23
CA TYR A 12 -8.20 5.18 -15.89
C TYR A 12 -7.42 5.17 -17.21
N VAL A 13 -7.50 6.26 -17.98
CA VAL A 13 -6.78 6.38 -19.27
C VAL A 13 -5.27 6.35 -19.06
N GLU A 14 -4.76 7.13 -18.12
CA GLU A 14 -3.33 7.16 -17.76
C GLU A 14 -2.85 5.81 -17.23
N PHE A 15 -3.65 5.16 -16.37
CA PHE A 15 -3.35 3.81 -15.91
C PHE A 15 -3.20 2.83 -17.09
N LYS A 16 -4.13 2.86 -18.05
CA LYS A 16 -4.07 1.99 -19.24
C LYS A 16 -2.85 2.28 -20.11
N GLU A 17 -2.46 3.55 -20.25
CA GLU A 17 -1.27 3.96 -20.99
C GLU A 17 0.01 3.40 -20.33
N ILE A 18 0.13 3.53 -19.01
CA ILE A 18 1.28 2.99 -18.26
C ILE A 18 1.31 1.46 -18.33
N CYS A 19 0.17 0.77 -18.16
CA CYS A 19 0.11 -0.68 -18.32
C CYS A 19 0.53 -1.12 -19.73
N HIS A 20 0.03 -0.45 -20.77
CA HIS A 20 0.42 -0.75 -22.13
C HIS A 20 1.92 -0.51 -22.36
N ALA A 21 2.47 0.57 -21.82
CA ALA A 21 3.90 0.87 -21.92
C ALA A 21 4.76 -0.17 -21.17
N LEU A 22 4.33 -0.60 -19.99
CA LEU A 22 4.97 -1.66 -19.19
C LEU A 22 5.07 -2.96 -19.99
N GLU A 23 4.00 -3.36 -20.67
CA GLU A 23 3.96 -4.58 -21.49
C GLU A 23 4.81 -4.51 -22.75
N ASN A 24 5.13 -3.30 -23.23
CA ASN A 24 5.85 -3.07 -24.47
C ASN A 24 7.27 -2.52 -24.26
N GLY A 25 7.79 -2.56 -23.02
CA GLY A 25 9.16 -2.11 -22.71
C GLY A 25 9.38 -0.60 -22.84
N ARG A 26 8.30 0.20 -22.77
CA ARG A 26 8.32 1.68 -22.87
C ARG A 26 7.94 2.37 -21.56
N LEU A 27 8.10 1.69 -20.43
CA LEU A 27 7.65 2.17 -19.13
C LEU A 27 8.20 3.56 -18.78
N GLU A 28 9.50 3.78 -18.97
CA GLU A 28 10.16 5.04 -18.61
C GLU A 28 9.64 6.23 -19.43
N GLU A 29 9.30 6.01 -20.71
CA GLU A 29 8.69 7.05 -21.56
C GLU A 29 7.30 7.43 -21.05
N ALA A 30 6.48 6.44 -20.66
CA ALA A 30 5.15 6.67 -20.12
C ALA A 30 5.18 7.35 -18.75
N ILE A 31 6.12 6.98 -17.88
CA ILE A 31 6.32 7.65 -16.58
C ILE A 31 6.72 9.11 -16.80
N ALA A 32 7.69 9.38 -17.69
CA ALA A 32 8.11 10.75 -17.99
C ALA A 32 6.95 11.60 -18.55
N ALA A 33 6.13 11.03 -19.43
CA ALA A 33 4.93 11.69 -19.94
C ALA A 33 3.91 11.99 -18.83
N PHE A 34 3.67 11.03 -17.93
CA PHE A 34 2.77 11.21 -16.79
C PHE A 34 3.23 12.35 -15.87
N ILE A 35 4.51 12.37 -15.51
CA ILE A 35 5.10 13.42 -14.66
C ILE A 35 5.00 14.78 -15.36
N SER A 36 5.29 14.86 -16.66
CA SER A 36 5.17 16.10 -17.43
C SER A 36 3.74 16.63 -17.45
N ASN A 37 2.74 15.76 -17.57
CA ASN A 37 1.33 16.12 -17.56
C ASN A 37 0.84 16.57 -16.17
N HIS A 38 1.54 16.16 -15.10
CA HIS A 38 1.28 16.50 -13.71
C HIS A 38 2.39 17.38 -13.12
N SER A 39 2.97 18.27 -13.93
CA SER A 39 4.14 19.08 -13.55
C SER A 39 3.93 20.00 -12.34
N ASP A 40 2.68 20.29 -11.97
CA ASP A 40 2.32 20.99 -10.73
C ASP A 40 2.55 20.15 -9.46
N HIS A 41 2.80 18.85 -9.63
CA HIS A 41 3.13 17.90 -8.57
C HIS A 41 4.61 17.50 -8.68
N ASP A 42 5.33 17.54 -7.55
CA ASP A 42 6.70 17.05 -7.45
C ASP A 42 6.73 15.52 -7.35
N LEU A 43 6.52 14.85 -8.48
CA LEU A 43 6.42 13.39 -8.58
C LEU A 43 7.75 12.76 -8.99
N SER A 44 8.16 11.74 -8.26
CA SER A 44 9.23 10.83 -8.64
C SER A 44 8.71 9.69 -9.52
N ARG A 45 9.64 8.93 -10.09
CA ARG A 45 9.33 7.69 -10.81
C ARG A 45 8.58 6.67 -9.94
N ASP A 46 9.03 6.49 -8.70
CA ASP A 46 8.44 5.53 -7.76
C ASP A 46 7.03 5.97 -7.30
N ASP A 47 6.72 7.27 -7.36
CA ASP A 47 5.35 7.78 -7.13
C ASP A 47 4.39 7.32 -8.22
N VAL A 48 4.83 7.39 -9.48
CA VAL A 48 4.03 6.90 -10.61
C VAL A 48 3.84 5.40 -10.53
N LEU A 49 4.86 4.64 -10.11
CA LEU A 49 4.71 3.20 -9.84
C LEU A 49 3.71 2.94 -8.71
N SER A 50 3.76 3.71 -7.61
CA SER A 50 2.83 3.59 -6.48
C SER A 50 1.38 3.87 -6.91
N LEU A 51 1.16 4.93 -7.70
CA LEU A 51 -0.15 5.27 -8.25
C LEU A 51 -0.69 4.19 -9.19
N THR A 52 0.19 3.65 -10.05
CA THR A 52 -0.17 2.58 -10.98
C THR A 52 -0.49 1.30 -10.21
N LEU A 53 0.30 0.97 -9.18
CA LEU A 53 0.10 -0.18 -8.32
C LEU A 53 -1.23 -0.10 -7.59
N ASN A 54 -1.56 1.06 -7.00
CA ASN A 54 -2.86 1.33 -6.38
C ASN A 54 -4.02 1.02 -7.33
N LYS A 55 -3.95 1.47 -8.58
CA LYS A 55 -4.97 1.16 -9.60
C LYS A 55 -5.03 -0.32 -9.96
N ALA A 56 -3.88 -0.97 -10.12
CA ALA A 56 -3.83 -2.40 -10.42
C ALA A 56 -4.47 -3.25 -9.30
N VAL A 57 -4.26 -2.85 -8.05
CA VAL A 57 -4.90 -3.45 -6.86
C VAL A 57 -6.42 -3.25 -6.91
N ILE A 58 -6.89 -2.00 -7.08
CA ILE A 58 -8.32 -1.68 -7.14
C ILE A 58 -9.04 -2.42 -8.27
N TYR A 59 -8.37 -2.59 -9.42
CA TYR A 59 -8.92 -3.29 -10.57
C TYR A 59 -8.69 -4.80 -10.55
N ASP A 60 -8.12 -5.35 -9.46
CA ASP A 60 -7.90 -6.79 -9.27
C ASP A 60 -7.07 -7.41 -10.42
N GLN A 61 -5.94 -6.78 -10.75
CA GLN A 61 -5.05 -7.16 -11.86
C GLN A 61 -3.73 -7.76 -11.35
N PRO A 62 -3.72 -9.03 -10.88
CA PRO A 62 -2.55 -9.64 -10.24
C PRO A 62 -1.31 -9.69 -11.14
N GLU A 63 -1.47 -9.96 -12.44
CA GLU A 63 -0.34 -9.96 -13.39
C GLU A 63 0.32 -8.58 -13.52
N ILE A 64 -0.48 -7.51 -13.52
CA ILE A 64 0.03 -6.14 -13.59
C ILE A 64 0.69 -5.75 -12.26
N VAL A 65 0.08 -6.10 -11.12
CA VAL A 65 0.67 -5.94 -9.79
C VAL A 65 2.06 -6.58 -9.74
N GLN A 66 2.18 -7.84 -10.16
CA GLN A 66 3.45 -8.56 -10.17
C GLN A 66 4.50 -7.88 -11.06
N LYS A 67 4.12 -7.42 -12.27
CA LYS A 67 5.03 -6.70 -13.18
C LYS A 67 5.51 -5.37 -12.57
N ILE A 68 4.63 -4.61 -11.92
CA ILE A 68 4.99 -3.35 -11.26
C ILE A 68 5.94 -3.62 -10.09
N LEU A 69 5.61 -4.59 -9.22
CA LEU A 69 6.46 -4.97 -8.09
C LEU A 69 7.83 -5.53 -8.51
N SER A 70 7.92 -6.14 -9.69
CA SER A 70 9.19 -6.63 -10.27
C SER A 70 9.99 -5.54 -10.98
N THR A 71 9.41 -4.36 -11.19
CA THR A 71 10.10 -3.21 -11.78
C THR A 71 11.04 -2.62 -10.72
N PRO A 72 12.31 -2.31 -11.04
CA PRO A 72 13.22 -1.69 -10.07
C PRO A 72 12.64 -0.41 -9.48
N HIS A 73 12.74 -0.25 -8.17
CA HIS A 73 12.35 0.94 -7.41
C HIS A 73 13.23 1.04 -6.17
N THR A 74 13.33 2.24 -5.61
CA THR A 74 14.19 2.56 -4.46
C THR A 74 13.39 2.91 -3.21
N GLU A 75 12.14 3.36 -3.38
CA GLU A 75 11.21 3.67 -2.31
C GLU A 75 10.20 2.55 -2.11
N ASN A 76 9.56 2.50 -0.94
CA ASN A 76 8.53 1.52 -0.66
C ASN A 76 7.18 1.91 -1.28
N ILE A 77 6.95 1.47 -2.52
CA ILE A 77 5.77 1.81 -3.33
C ILE A 77 4.44 1.27 -2.79
N LEU A 78 4.46 0.42 -1.76
CA LEU A 78 3.26 -0.09 -1.09
C LEU A 78 2.74 0.83 0.03
N THR A 79 3.57 1.76 0.49
CA THR A 79 3.28 2.62 1.66
C THR A 79 2.84 4.03 1.30
N ALA A 80 2.92 4.42 0.02
CA ALA A 80 2.50 5.74 -0.44
C ALA A 80 1.00 5.95 -0.18
N ILE A 81 0.66 7.05 0.48
CA ILE A 81 -0.71 7.45 0.79
C ILE A 81 -1.29 8.20 -0.41
N ILE A 82 -2.35 7.65 -1.01
CA ILE A 82 -2.94 8.13 -2.26
C ILE A 82 -4.41 8.51 -2.03
N LEU A 83 -4.91 9.49 -2.79
CA LEU A 83 -6.32 9.83 -2.81
C LEU A 83 -7.14 8.69 -3.43
N SER A 84 -7.95 8.02 -2.60
CA SER A 84 -8.86 6.94 -2.97
C SER A 84 -10.14 7.44 -3.63
N ILE A 85 -10.94 6.51 -4.16
CA ILE A 85 -12.17 6.76 -4.94
C ILE A 85 -13.22 7.55 -4.13
N ILE A 86 -13.23 7.41 -2.81
CA ILE A 86 -14.19 8.05 -1.90
C ILE A 86 -13.63 9.37 -1.32
N ASN A 87 -12.60 9.96 -1.94
CA ASN A 87 -11.85 11.11 -1.42
C ASN A 87 -11.26 10.87 0.00
N THR A 88 -11.05 9.60 0.36
CA THR A 88 -10.25 9.21 1.52
C THR A 88 -8.78 9.07 1.10
N TYR A 89 -7.87 9.15 2.06
CA TYR A 89 -6.44 8.94 1.81
C TYR A 89 -6.07 7.58 2.40
N ASP A 90 -5.59 6.67 1.56
CA ASP A 90 -5.26 5.30 1.92
C ASP A 90 -3.93 4.90 1.28
N SER A 91 -3.14 4.09 1.99
CA SER A 91 -1.92 3.50 1.43
C SER A 91 -2.27 2.35 0.48
N VAL A 92 -1.35 2.02 -0.44
CA VAL A 92 -1.55 0.90 -1.37
C VAL A 92 -1.76 -0.41 -0.61
N ILE A 93 -1.02 -0.64 0.48
CA ILE A 93 -1.18 -1.84 1.30
C ILE A 93 -2.55 -1.90 1.97
N LEU A 94 -3.14 -0.77 2.38
CA LEU A 94 -4.51 -0.75 2.87
C LEU A 94 -5.51 -1.16 1.80
N GLU A 95 -5.33 -0.73 0.56
CA GLU A 95 -6.18 -1.16 -0.56
C GLU A 95 -6.00 -2.64 -0.86
N VAL A 96 -4.77 -3.17 -0.80
CA VAL A 96 -4.50 -4.61 -0.95
C VAL A 96 -5.31 -5.41 0.08
N PHE A 97 -5.30 -4.96 1.33
CA PHE A 97 -6.13 -5.57 2.35
C PHE A 97 -7.62 -5.33 2.10
N GLY A 98 -8.05 -4.12 1.75
CA GLY A 98 -9.45 -3.74 1.55
C GLY A 98 -10.16 -4.55 0.46
N TYR A 99 -9.43 -4.92 -0.58
CA TYR A 99 -9.95 -5.67 -1.73
C TYR A 99 -9.70 -7.19 -1.67
N GLU A 100 -9.21 -7.70 -0.54
CA GLU A 100 -9.02 -9.12 -0.35
C GLU A 100 -10.37 -9.86 -0.29
N LYS A 101 -10.55 -10.89 -1.12
CA LYS A 101 -11.83 -11.63 -1.29
C LYS A 101 -11.76 -13.07 -0.80
N THR A 102 -10.63 -13.52 -0.25
CA THR A 102 -10.46 -14.91 0.19
C THR A 102 -11.03 -15.16 1.58
N ASP A 103 -11.67 -16.33 1.74
CA ASP A 103 -12.23 -16.80 3.02
C ASP A 103 -11.14 -17.25 4.02
N GLY A 104 -9.87 -17.31 3.60
CA GLY A 104 -8.76 -17.80 4.40
C GLY A 104 -7.43 -17.15 4.07
N MET A 105 -6.42 -17.41 4.91
CA MET A 105 -5.10 -16.83 4.77
C MET A 105 -4.40 -17.35 3.51
N ILE A 106 -3.82 -16.44 2.72
CA ILE A 106 -3.24 -16.74 1.41
C ILE A 106 -1.87 -17.41 1.51
N ARG A 107 -1.57 -18.29 0.55
CA ARG A 107 -0.25 -18.90 0.31
C ARG A 107 0.44 -18.21 -0.86
N GLU A 108 1.77 -18.33 -0.93
CA GLU A 108 2.68 -17.65 -1.87
C GLU A 108 2.33 -17.70 -3.38
N ASN A 109 1.41 -18.56 -3.84
CA ASN A 109 1.14 -18.79 -5.26
C ASN A 109 -0.33 -19.09 -5.57
N ASP A 110 -1.26 -18.33 -5.00
CA ASP A 110 -2.68 -18.46 -5.33
C ASP A 110 -3.12 -17.66 -6.58
N GLY A 111 -2.23 -16.82 -7.12
CA GLY A 111 -2.50 -15.95 -8.27
C GLY A 111 -3.30 -14.69 -7.94
N SER A 112 -3.53 -14.38 -6.66
CA SER A 112 -4.26 -13.19 -6.22
C SER A 112 -3.35 -11.96 -6.11
N VAL A 113 -3.94 -10.77 -6.00
CA VAL A 113 -3.21 -9.52 -5.71
C VAL A 113 -2.46 -9.62 -4.39
N LEU A 114 -3.10 -10.10 -3.33
CA LEU A 114 -2.45 -10.27 -2.03
C LEU A 114 -1.34 -11.32 -2.08
N GLY A 115 -1.52 -12.41 -2.83
CA GLY A 115 -0.48 -13.40 -3.09
C GLY A 115 0.74 -12.81 -3.81
N ALA A 116 0.52 -11.99 -4.84
CA ALA A 116 1.59 -11.31 -5.57
C ALA A 116 2.37 -10.32 -4.68
N VAL A 117 1.67 -9.57 -3.81
CA VAL A 117 2.30 -8.67 -2.83
C VAL A 117 3.08 -9.45 -1.77
N LEU A 118 2.52 -10.55 -1.25
CA LEU A 118 3.17 -11.41 -0.27
C LEU A 118 4.47 -12.01 -0.81
N GLU A 119 4.45 -12.51 -2.05
CA GLU A 119 5.64 -13.05 -2.70
C GLU A 119 6.71 -11.97 -2.88
N TYR A 120 6.31 -10.79 -3.34
CA TYR A 120 7.23 -9.67 -3.50
C TYR A 120 7.92 -9.28 -2.17
N LEU A 121 7.17 -9.18 -1.07
CA LEU A 121 7.71 -8.76 0.23
C LEU A 121 8.74 -9.74 0.79
N LYS A 122 8.61 -11.04 0.48
CA LYS A 122 9.57 -12.07 0.90
C LYS A 122 10.94 -11.90 0.26
N HIS A 123 10.99 -11.33 -0.95
CA HIS A 123 12.22 -11.19 -1.73
C HIS A 123 12.79 -9.76 -1.73
N ASN A 124 12.04 -8.76 -1.23
CA ASN A 124 12.42 -7.34 -1.27
C ASN A 124 12.48 -6.69 0.13
N GLY A 125 13.17 -7.34 1.06
CA GLY A 125 13.29 -6.88 2.46
C GLY A 125 14.25 -5.70 2.70
N ASP A 126 14.99 -5.25 1.69
CA ASP A 126 16.04 -4.21 1.84
C ASP A 126 15.54 -2.78 1.58
N LEU A 127 14.24 -2.61 1.30
CA LEU A 127 13.67 -1.28 1.08
C LEU A 127 13.56 -0.48 2.38
N PRO A 128 13.68 0.86 2.34
CA PRO A 128 13.52 1.69 3.52
C PRO A 128 12.14 1.55 4.16
N LEU A 129 12.13 1.31 5.49
CA LEU A 129 10.90 1.22 6.27
C LEU A 129 10.28 2.61 6.51
N VAL A 130 8.96 2.64 6.49
CA VAL A 130 8.15 3.86 6.63
C VAL A 130 7.48 3.91 7.99
N ASP A 131 7.28 5.10 8.54
CA ASP A 131 6.56 5.28 9.79
C ASP A 131 5.05 5.16 9.52
N LEU A 132 4.37 4.28 10.24
CA LEU A 132 2.91 4.17 10.18
C LEU A 132 2.34 5.21 11.13
N GLU A 133 1.78 6.30 10.59
CA GLU A 133 1.31 7.44 11.37
C GLU A 133 0.08 8.12 10.77
N GLY A 134 -0.59 8.95 11.57
CA GLY A 134 -1.73 9.75 11.15
C GLY A 134 -2.93 8.93 10.68
N LYS A 135 -3.52 9.31 9.55
CA LYS A 135 -4.72 8.64 9.02
C LYS A 135 -4.47 7.19 8.62
N ASP A 136 -3.30 6.91 8.04
CA ASP A 136 -2.91 5.55 7.62
C ASP A 136 -2.85 4.61 8.84
N PHE A 137 -2.28 5.07 9.95
CA PHE A 137 -2.29 4.33 11.22
C PHE A 137 -3.71 4.01 11.70
N VAL A 138 -4.60 5.00 11.72
CA VAL A 138 -5.97 4.81 12.19
C VAL A 138 -6.75 3.87 11.26
N HIS A 139 -6.53 3.94 9.96
CA HIS A 139 -7.17 3.05 9.00
C HIS A 139 -6.64 1.61 9.14
N MET A 140 -5.33 1.43 9.29
CA MET A 140 -4.72 0.12 9.56
C MET A 140 -5.28 -0.48 10.86
N TYR A 141 -5.34 0.30 11.93
CA TYR A 141 -5.97 -0.11 13.18
C TYR A 141 -7.41 -0.61 12.98
N ASN A 142 -8.23 0.15 12.26
CA ASN A 142 -9.62 -0.22 12.00
C ASN A 142 -9.70 -1.52 11.17
N MET A 143 -8.85 -1.63 10.15
CA MET A 143 -8.80 -2.78 9.25
C MET A 143 -8.48 -4.07 10.02
N LEU A 144 -7.48 -4.03 10.90
CA LEU A 144 -7.06 -5.18 11.71
C LEU A 144 -8.10 -5.63 12.76
N LYS A 145 -9.02 -4.74 13.15
CA LYS A 145 -10.13 -5.09 14.05
C LYS A 145 -11.31 -5.75 13.35
N LEU A 146 -11.35 -5.73 12.02
CA LEU A 146 -12.40 -6.41 11.27
C LEU A 146 -12.10 -7.92 11.20
N PRO A 147 -13.06 -8.80 11.52
CA PRO A 147 -12.91 -10.22 11.26
C PRO A 147 -12.83 -10.43 9.75
N ARG A 148 -11.69 -10.94 9.27
CA ARG A 148 -11.39 -11.11 7.84
C ARG A 148 -11.31 -12.55 7.39
N TRP A 149 -10.74 -13.40 8.23
CA TRP A 149 -10.61 -14.83 7.99
C TRP A 149 -11.22 -15.60 9.14
N GLU A 150 -11.47 -16.89 8.93
CA GLU A 150 -11.90 -17.82 9.98
C GLU A 150 -10.75 -18.16 10.97
N VAL A 151 -10.12 -17.13 11.53
CA VAL A 151 -9.00 -17.20 12.47
C VAL A 151 -9.19 -16.24 13.63
N THR A 152 -8.45 -16.43 14.72
CA THR A 152 -8.49 -15.50 15.85
C THR A 152 -7.87 -14.16 15.46
N THR A 153 -8.24 -13.09 16.16
CA THR A 153 -7.62 -11.76 15.95
C THR A 153 -6.11 -11.81 16.16
N ASP A 154 -5.64 -12.60 17.13
CA ASP A 154 -4.21 -12.76 17.42
C ASP A 154 -3.47 -13.47 16.27
N ASP A 155 -4.05 -14.55 15.72
CA ASP A 155 -3.48 -15.27 14.57
C ASP A 155 -3.46 -14.38 13.31
N GLY A 156 -4.55 -13.64 13.08
CA GLY A 156 -4.67 -12.71 11.97
C GLY A 156 -3.65 -11.57 12.07
N TRP A 157 -3.52 -10.97 13.26
CA TRP A 157 -2.52 -9.94 13.53
C TRP A 157 -1.10 -10.45 13.33
N TRP A 158 -0.76 -11.60 13.94
CA TRP A 158 0.58 -12.17 13.83
C TRP A 158 0.97 -12.41 12.37
N TYR A 159 0.04 -12.93 11.56
CA TYR A 159 0.30 -13.15 10.15
C TYR A 159 0.46 -11.85 9.38
N ILE A 160 -0.47 -10.90 9.53
CA ILE A 160 -0.38 -9.62 8.82
C ILE A 160 0.91 -8.89 9.18
N ARG A 161 1.26 -8.87 10.47
CA ARG A 161 2.51 -8.27 10.95
C ARG A 161 3.72 -8.94 10.30
N LYS A 162 3.87 -10.25 10.50
CA LYS A 162 5.06 -11.01 10.07
C LYS A 162 5.25 -11.02 8.55
N TYR A 163 4.16 -11.16 7.81
CA TYR A 163 4.23 -11.41 6.37
C TYR A 163 4.04 -10.16 5.51
N PHE A 164 3.50 -9.08 6.08
CA PHE A 164 3.31 -7.83 5.37
C PHE A 164 3.96 -6.65 6.09
N LEU A 165 3.50 -6.33 7.29
CA LEU A 165 3.80 -5.03 7.88
C LEU A 165 5.25 -4.87 8.33
N ASP A 166 5.91 -5.93 8.80
CA ASP A 166 7.33 -5.89 9.22
C ASP A 166 8.27 -5.54 8.06
N PHE A 167 7.85 -5.77 6.81
CA PHE A 167 8.59 -5.37 5.60
C PHE A 167 8.31 -3.94 5.14
N LEU A 168 7.26 -3.33 5.67
CA LEU A 168 6.75 -2.04 5.20
C LEU A 168 7.00 -0.91 6.18
N TYR A 169 6.85 -1.20 7.47
CA TYR A 169 6.77 -0.20 8.50
C TYR A 169 7.82 -0.36 9.59
N THR A 170 8.21 0.75 10.22
CA THR A 170 9.17 0.74 11.32
C THR A 170 8.62 -0.02 12.52
N LYS A 171 9.52 -0.74 13.22
CA LYS A 171 9.18 -1.49 14.44
C LYS A 171 8.44 -0.63 15.46
N ASP A 172 8.92 0.59 15.72
CA ASP A 172 8.31 1.51 16.68
C ASP A 172 6.84 1.84 16.33
N SER A 173 6.52 1.96 15.03
CA SER A 173 5.14 2.20 14.59
C SER A 173 4.27 0.96 14.76
N LEU A 174 4.81 -0.23 14.52
CA LEU A 174 4.10 -1.50 14.68
C LEU A 174 3.89 -1.88 16.14
N ASP A 175 4.83 -1.57 17.03
CA ASP A 175 4.67 -1.77 18.47
C ASP A 175 3.57 -0.85 19.03
N LYS A 176 3.48 0.41 18.55
CA LYS A 176 2.35 1.31 18.90
C LYS A 176 1.01 0.77 18.38
N LEU A 177 0.99 0.22 17.18
CA LEU A 177 -0.22 -0.38 16.59
C LEU A 177 -0.67 -1.59 17.41
N ASP A 178 0.25 -2.49 17.76
CA ASP A 178 0.03 -3.65 18.62
C ASP A 178 -0.61 -3.24 19.94
N GLU A 179 0.01 -2.31 20.67
CA GLU A 179 -0.54 -1.80 21.92
C GLU A 179 -1.96 -1.23 21.76
N SER A 180 -2.21 -0.54 20.66
CA SER A 180 -3.51 0.07 20.36
C SER A 180 -4.60 -0.98 20.12
N LEU A 181 -4.27 -2.16 19.60
CA LEU A 181 -5.22 -3.26 19.38
C LEU A 181 -5.76 -3.82 20.70
N TYR A 182 -4.91 -3.95 21.71
CA TYR A 182 -5.23 -4.55 23.02
C TYR A 182 -5.66 -3.55 24.10
N ARG A 183 -5.39 -2.25 23.91
CA ARG A 183 -5.79 -1.18 24.85
C ARG A 183 -6.90 -0.31 24.27
N LYS A 184 -7.49 0.54 25.13
CA LYS A 184 -8.43 1.57 24.67
C LYS A 184 -7.65 2.58 23.82
N PHE A 185 -7.98 2.67 22.54
CA PHE A 185 -7.39 3.61 21.59
C PHE A 185 -8.40 4.66 21.18
N ASP A 186 -8.14 5.93 21.53
CA ASP A 186 -8.96 7.06 21.10
C ASP A 186 -8.41 7.63 19.79
N ARG A 187 -9.04 7.20 18.68
CA ARG A 187 -8.66 7.59 17.32
C ARG A 187 -8.76 9.11 17.08
N ALA A 188 -9.76 9.76 17.67
CA ALA A 188 -9.98 11.19 17.46
C ALA A 188 -8.92 12.01 18.18
N GLN A 189 -8.59 11.62 19.41
CA GLN A 189 -7.50 12.25 20.15
C GLN A 189 -6.14 12.01 19.47
N TYR A 190 -5.86 10.79 19.03
CA TYR A 190 -4.63 10.48 18.30
C TYR A 190 -4.43 11.35 17.05
N LEU A 191 -5.47 11.49 16.21
CA LEU A 191 -5.38 12.32 15.00
C LEU A 191 -5.18 13.79 15.33
N LYS A 192 -5.86 14.29 16.37
CA LYS A 192 -5.66 15.66 16.85
C LYS A 192 -4.21 15.89 17.29
N ASP A 193 -3.67 15.00 18.12
CA ASP A 193 -2.30 15.10 18.62
C ASP A 193 -1.25 15.01 17.50
N TYR A 194 -1.56 14.28 16.42
CA TYR A 194 -0.70 14.16 15.25
C TYR A 194 -0.74 15.40 14.34
N GLU A 195 -1.92 16.02 14.18
CA GLU A 195 -2.08 17.26 13.38
C GLU A 195 -1.47 18.50 14.07
N GLU A 196 -1.27 18.45 15.39
CA GLU A 196 -0.68 19.52 16.19
C GLU A 196 0.87 19.46 16.26
N GLN A 197 1.52 18.45 15.64
CA GLN A 197 2.98 18.24 15.58
C GLN A 197 3.61 18.81 14.31
#